data_AF-A0A2T5I9D5-F1
#
_entry.id   AF-A0A2T5I9D5-F1
#
_cell.length_a   1.000
_cell.length_b   1.000
_cell.length_c   1.000
_cell.angle_alpha   90.00
_cell.angle_beta   90.00
_cell.angle_gamma   90.00
#
_symmetry.space_group_name_H-M   'P 1'
#
loop_
_entity.id
_entity.type
_entity.pdbx_description
1 polymer ?
#
loop_
_entity_poly.entity_id
_entity_poly.type
_entity_poly.pdbx_seq_one_letter_code
_entity_poly.pdbx_strand_id
1 'polypeptide(L)'
;MGDEWHAIHAQDLLQHCSAAVRSTTNLIINNMMNITFELRAAYCLAGVEIPIILSQENKEENGEKYDERCKIFNTKFRFMPAAIVLCTTAEQVSVAVKFTSKLALPLRVRSGGHDHEGECSGTDTILLDLSKMNMVTIDGKDKKAEADSKPRLVLIQPGTPFKKLTTELAEKDLMIPHG
;
A
#
# COMPACT_ATOMS: atom_id res chain seq x y z
N MET A 1 -8.19 1.38 40.15
CA MET A 1 -8.46 2.62 39.38
C MET A 1 -7.62 2.57 38.12
N GLY A 2 -8.08 1.86 37.08
CA GLY A 2 -7.22 1.61 35.92
C GLY A 2 -7.89 1.01 34.68
N ASP A 3 -9.21 0.84 34.64
CA ASP A 3 -9.87 0.05 33.58
C ASP A 3 -11.08 0.75 32.92
N GLU A 4 -11.11 2.08 32.87
CA GLU A 4 -12.20 2.83 32.20
C GLU A 4 -11.78 3.63 30.96
N TRP A 5 -10.48 3.78 30.68
CA TRP A 5 -10.00 4.61 29.56
C TRP A 5 -9.88 3.88 28.21
N HIS A 6 -10.03 2.55 28.17
CA HIS A 6 -9.96 1.77 26.92
C HIS A 6 -11.32 1.39 26.33
N ALA A 7 -12.41 1.49 27.09
CA ALA A 7 -13.75 1.13 26.61
C ALA A 7 -14.44 2.27 25.84
N ILE A 8 -14.15 3.54 26.19
CA ILE A 8 -14.84 4.70 25.63
C ILE A 8 -14.52 4.92 24.14
N HIS A 9 -13.31 4.59 23.67
CA HIS A 9 -12.94 4.75 22.26
C HIS A 9 -13.48 3.67 21.31
N ALA A 10 -13.87 2.50 21.82
CA ALA A 10 -14.48 1.45 20.99
C ALA A 10 -15.97 1.74 20.70
N GLN A 11 -16.67 2.35 21.65
CA GLN A 11 -18.09 2.72 21.49
C GLN A 11 -18.29 3.94 20.59
N ASP A 12 -17.38 4.92 20.64
CA ASP A 12 -17.42 6.07 19.72
C ASP A 12 -17.19 5.68 18.24
N LEU A 13 -16.39 4.63 17.98
CA LEU A 13 -16.16 4.09 16.64
C LEU A 13 -17.38 3.31 16.09
N LEU A 14 -18.10 2.60 16.96
CA LEU A 14 -19.29 1.83 16.57
C LEU A 14 -20.51 2.72 16.31
N GLN A 15 -20.63 3.85 17.01
CA GLN A 15 -21.79 4.73 16.87
C GLN A 15 -21.75 5.56 15.57
N HIS A 16 -20.56 5.85 15.04
CA HIS A 16 -20.39 6.54 13.75
C HIS A 16 -20.62 5.63 12.52
N CYS A 17 -20.58 4.30 12.69
CA CYS A 17 -20.79 3.37 11.57
C CYS A 17 -22.26 3.26 11.09
N SER A 18 -23.25 3.79 11.84
CA SER A 18 -24.67 3.61 11.49
C SER A 18 -25.31 4.75 10.69
N ALA A 19 -24.61 5.86 10.43
CA ALA A 19 -25.23 7.06 9.84
C ALA A 19 -25.05 7.20 8.31
N ALA A 20 -24.25 6.36 7.65
CA ALA A 20 -23.84 6.57 6.25
C ALA A 20 -24.79 5.93 5.20
N VAL A 21 -26.10 6.06 5.38
CA VAL A 21 -27.08 5.71 4.33
C VAL A 21 -28.12 6.82 4.22
N ARG A 22 -27.88 7.80 3.33
CA ARG A 22 -28.88 8.42 2.42
C ARG A 22 -28.34 9.62 1.63
N SER A 23 -28.65 9.60 0.33
CA SER A 23 -28.74 10.71 -0.64
C SER A 23 -27.55 10.92 -1.58
N THR A 24 -27.77 10.59 -2.85
CA THR A 24 -26.79 10.39 -3.94
C THR A 24 -26.33 11.66 -4.66
N THR A 25 -26.74 12.86 -4.24
CA THR A 25 -26.46 14.08 -5.03
C THR A 25 -25.69 15.16 -4.25
N ASN A 26 -25.53 15.04 -2.94
CA ASN A 26 -24.75 15.97 -2.09
C ASN A 26 -23.45 15.35 -1.53
N LEU A 27 -23.11 14.12 -1.91
CA LEU A 27 -22.01 13.35 -1.31
C LEU A 27 -20.62 13.69 -1.87
N ILE A 28 -20.52 14.42 -2.98
CA ILE A 28 -19.23 14.62 -3.68
C ILE A 28 -18.37 15.69 -2.99
N ILE A 29 -18.95 16.64 -2.26
CA ILE A 29 -18.22 17.80 -1.71
C ILE A 29 -17.81 17.61 -0.23
N ASN A 30 -18.47 16.72 0.52
CA ASN A 30 -18.14 16.46 1.93
C ASN A 30 -17.30 15.18 2.20
N ASN A 31 -16.92 14.42 1.15
CA ASN A 31 -16.39 13.05 1.29
C ASN A 31 -14.87 12.90 1.41
N MET A 32 -14.06 13.93 1.10
CA MET A 32 -12.59 13.78 1.16
C MET A 32 -12.04 13.73 2.59
N MET A 33 -12.71 14.39 3.55
CA MET A 33 -12.35 14.34 4.98
C MET A 33 -12.61 12.97 5.64
N ASN A 34 -13.26 12.03 4.96
CA ASN A 34 -13.65 10.75 5.56
C ASN A 34 -12.94 9.53 4.98
N ILE A 35 -12.22 9.66 3.85
CA ILE A 35 -11.79 8.46 3.14
C ILE A 35 -10.67 7.70 3.85
N THR A 36 -9.73 8.41 4.47
CA THR A 36 -8.65 7.82 5.29
C THR A 36 -9.22 7.17 6.54
N PHE A 37 -10.24 7.77 7.16
CA PHE A 37 -10.94 7.22 8.32
C PHE A 37 -11.72 5.95 7.98
N GLU A 38 -12.53 5.98 6.92
CA GLU A 38 -13.27 4.81 6.45
C GLU A 38 -12.34 3.67 6.03
N LEU A 39 -11.22 3.98 5.40
CA LEU A 39 -10.21 2.99 5.04
C LEU A 39 -9.56 2.36 6.29
N ARG A 40 -9.19 3.16 7.29
CA ARG A 40 -8.68 2.66 8.59
C ARG A 40 -9.72 1.79 9.30
N ALA A 41 -10.99 2.17 9.27
CA ALA A 41 -12.09 1.37 9.81
C ALA A 41 -12.23 0.03 9.06
N ALA A 42 -12.08 0.02 7.73
CA ALA A 42 -12.11 -1.21 6.94
C ALA A 42 -10.97 -2.19 7.33
N TYR A 43 -9.77 -1.68 7.59
CA TYR A 43 -8.66 -2.49 8.13
C TYR A 43 -8.96 -3.06 9.51
N CYS A 44 -9.47 -2.22 10.42
CA CYS A 44 -9.86 -2.63 11.77
C CYS A 44 -10.93 -3.73 11.74
N LEU A 45 -12.00 -3.54 10.97
CA LEU A 45 -13.09 -4.51 10.81
C LEU A 45 -12.62 -5.83 10.19
N ALA A 46 -11.60 -5.80 9.33
CA ALA A 46 -11.00 -6.99 8.75
C ALA A 46 -10.01 -7.71 9.68
N GLY A 47 -9.67 -7.13 10.84
CA GLY A 47 -8.67 -7.67 11.77
C GLY A 47 -7.25 -7.64 11.19
N VAL A 48 -6.97 -6.74 10.24
CA VAL A 48 -5.67 -6.59 9.58
C VAL A 48 -4.96 -5.36 10.14
N GLU A 49 -3.66 -5.49 10.43
CA GLU A 49 -2.83 -4.37 10.87
C GLU A 49 -2.93 -3.20 9.88
N ILE A 50 -3.20 -2.01 10.40
CA ILE A 50 -3.40 -0.81 9.61
C ILE A 50 -2.04 -0.37 9.03
N PRO A 51 -1.87 -0.33 7.69
CA PRO A 51 -0.65 0.20 7.09
C PRO A 51 -0.51 1.70 7.34
N ILE A 52 0.66 2.26 7.04
CA ILE A 52 0.80 3.72 6.96
C ILE A 52 -0.10 4.22 5.82
N ILE A 53 -1.02 5.12 6.15
CA ILE A 53 -1.92 5.78 5.21
C ILE A 53 -1.60 7.26 5.21
N LEU A 54 -1.10 7.77 4.08
CA LEU A 54 -0.76 9.16 3.89
C LEU A 54 -1.84 9.87 3.08
N SER A 55 -2.08 11.13 3.40
CA SER A 55 -3.05 12.00 2.76
C SER A 55 -2.62 13.45 2.94
N GLN A 56 -3.37 14.37 2.32
CA GLN A 56 -3.10 15.79 2.50
C GLN A 56 -3.35 16.28 3.94
N GLU A 57 -4.23 15.64 4.71
CA GLU A 57 -4.50 16.05 6.09
C GLU A 57 -3.44 15.58 7.10
N ASN A 58 -2.67 14.53 6.80
CA ASN A 58 -1.74 13.90 7.75
C ASN A 58 -0.31 13.77 7.18
N LYS A 59 0.16 14.79 6.47
CA LYS A 59 1.37 14.74 5.63
C LYS A 59 2.68 14.32 6.34
N GLU A 60 2.73 14.29 7.67
CA GLU A 60 3.95 14.00 8.44
C GLU A 60 3.79 12.83 9.42
N GLU A 61 2.64 12.13 9.40
CA GLU A 61 2.36 11.04 10.34
C GLU A 61 3.38 9.90 10.13
N ASN A 62 4.19 9.61 11.16
CA ASN A 62 5.20 8.54 11.19
C ASN A 62 6.49 8.79 10.37
N GLY A 63 6.78 10.04 10.01
CA GLY A 63 8.03 10.43 9.34
C GLY A 63 8.08 10.14 7.83
N GLU A 64 7.03 9.53 7.27
CA GLU A 64 6.82 9.39 5.82
C GLU A 64 6.00 10.59 5.32
N LYS A 65 6.46 11.28 4.26
CA LYS A 65 5.81 12.50 3.80
C LYS A 65 4.91 12.29 2.59
N TYR A 66 3.66 12.74 2.70
CA TYR A 66 2.68 12.66 1.60
C TYR A 66 3.20 13.33 0.31
N ASP A 67 3.73 14.55 0.40
CA ASP A 67 4.20 15.30 -0.78
C ASP A 67 5.41 14.62 -1.46
N GLU A 68 6.27 13.94 -0.68
CA GLU A 68 7.38 13.17 -1.23
C GLU A 68 6.86 11.90 -1.92
N ARG A 69 5.87 11.23 -1.33
CA ARG A 69 5.24 10.02 -1.86
C ARG A 69 4.33 10.27 -3.06
N CYS A 70 3.87 11.49 -3.30
CA CYS A 70 3.13 11.84 -4.53
C CYS A 70 4.01 11.87 -5.78
N LYS A 71 5.33 12.06 -5.62
CA LYS A 71 6.25 12.18 -6.75
C LYS A 71 6.35 10.87 -7.51
N ILE A 72 6.36 10.96 -8.83
CA ILE A 72 6.63 9.85 -9.76
C ILE A 72 7.86 10.18 -10.60
N PHE A 73 8.38 9.19 -11.35
CA PHE A 73 9.55 9.34 -12.18
C PHE A 73 9.44 10.51 -13.18
N ASN A 74 8.35 10.57 -13.93
CA ASN A 74 8.11 11.68 -14.85
C ASN A 74 7.55 12.91 -14.10
N THR A 75 8.44 13.87 -13.82
CA THR A 75 8.12 15.07 -13.06
C THR A 75 7.23 16.07 -13.79
N LYS A 76 6.88 15.83 -15.07
CA LYS A 76 5.85 16.60 -15.77
C LYS A 76 4.46 16.38 -15.16
N PHE A 77 4.21 15.20 -14.60
CA PHE A 77 2.96 14.91 -13.93
C PHE A 77 3.01 15.30 -12.45
N ARG A 78 1.89 15.83 -11.98
CA ARG A 78 1.68 16.31 -10.60
C ARG A 78 0.35 15.76 -10.09
N PHE A 79 0.36 14.49 -9.70
CA PHE A 79 -0.82 13.83 -9.14
C PHE A 79 -0.94 14.08 -7.65
N MET A 80 -2.18 14.13 -7.17
CA MET A 80 -2.51 14.25 -5.75
C MET A 80 -3.50 13.15 -5.36
N PRO A 81 -3.01 11.94 -5.05
CA PRO A 81 -3.88 10.86 -4.57
C PRO A 81 -4.69 11.27 -3.35
N ALA A 82 -5.93 10.81 -3.25
CA ALA A 82 -6.76 11.06 -2.06
C ALA A 82 -6.14 10.38 -0.82
N ALA A 83 -5.58 9.19 -1.00
CA ALA A 83 -4.79 8.51 0.01
C ALA A 83 -3.70 7.65 -0.65
N ILE A 84 -2.57 7.50 0.04
CA ILE A 84 -1.47 6.59 -0.32
C ILE A 84 -1.34 5.55 0.79
N VAL A 85 -1.48 4.28 0.42
CA VAL A 85 -1.49 3.15 1.35
C VAL A 85 -0.17 2.39 1.20
N LEU A 86 0.71 2.47 2.20
CA LEU A 86 2.02 1.81 2.18
C LEU A 86 1.90 0.36 2.71
N CYS A 87 1.46 -0.56 1.86
CA CYS A 87 1.25 -1.95 2.27
C CYS A 87 2.58 -2.70 2.50
N THR A 88 2.60 -3.55 3.53
CA THR A 88 3.68 -4.48 3.87
C THR A 88 3.26 -5.95 3.73
N THR A 89 1.96 -6.24 3.66
CA THR A 89 1.42 -7.61 3.54
C THR A 89 0.35 -7.76 2.45
N ALA A 90 0.09 -9.00 2.05
CA ALA A 90 -0.95 -9.31 1.05
C ALA A 90 -2.37 -9.07 1.60
N GLU A 91 -2.57 -9.30 2.89
CA GLU A 91 -3.82 -9.02 3.60
C GLU A 91 -4.13 -7.52 3.55
N GLN A 92 -3.11 -6.67 3.72
CA GLN A 92 -3.30 -5.23 3.65
C GLN A 92 -3.74 -4.76 2.25
N VAL A 93 -3.13 -5.33 1.21
CA VAL A 93 -3.54 -5.10 -0.18
C VAL A 93 -4.97 -5.56 -0.42
N SER A 94 -5.32 -6.77 0.05
CA SER A 94 -6.66 -7.36 -0.11
C SER A 94 -7.76 -6.46 0.47
N VAL A 95 -7.54 -5.90 1.67
CA VAL A 95 -8.50 -4.99 2.29
C VAL A 95 -8.69 -3.71 1.47
N ALA A 96 -7.60 -3.05 1.04
CA ALA A 96 -7.72 -1.82 0.23
C ALA A 96 -8.38 -2.05 -1.13
N VAL A 97 -8.08 -3.18 -1.80
CA VAL A 97 -8.73 -3.54 -3.08
C VAL A 97 -10.23 -3.77 -2.87
N LYS A 98 -10.62 -4.49 -1.81
CA LYS A 98 -12.05 -4.70 -1.49
C LYS A 98 -12.75 -3.40 -1.12
N PHE A 99 -12.09 -2.54 -0.36
CA PHE A 99 -12.60 -1.24 0.05
C PHE A 99 -12.88 -0.34 -1.17
N THR A 100 -11.88 -0.17 -2.04
CA THR A 100 -12.00 0.62 -3.27
C THR A 100 -13.05 0.06 -4.22
N SER A 101 -13.10 -1.26 -4.38
CA SER A 101 -14.13 -1.94 -5.19
C SER A 101 -15.55 -1.71 -4.64
N LYS A 102 -15.74 -1.87 -3.32
CA LYS A 102 -17.05 -1.68 -2.67
C LYS A 102 -17.59 -0.26 -2.82
N LEU A 103 -16.71 0.74 -2.77
CA LEU A 103 -17.07 2.15 -2.85
C LEU A 103 -16.93 2.74 -4.26
N ALA A 104 -16.60 1.91 -5.26
CA ALA A 104 -16.34 2.32 -6.64
C ALA A 104 -15.30 3.47 -6.75
N LEU A 105 -14.26 3.43 -5.91
CA LEU A 105 -13.20 4.43 -5.89
C LEU A 105 -12.11 4.10 -6.92
N PRO A 106 -11.57 5.10 -7.63
CA PRO A 106 -10.42 4.89 -8.50
C PRO A 106 -9.22 4.37 -7.72
N LEU A 107 -8.66 3.25 -8.19
CA LEU A 107 -7.51 2.60 -7.59
C LEU A 107 -6.31 2.66 -8.53
N ARG A 108 -5.15 3.03 -8.00
CA ARG A 108 -3.85 2.96 -8.67
C ARG A 108 -2.90 2.09 -7.87
N VAL A 109 -2.01 1.38 -8.55
CA VAL A 109 -1.02 0.50 -7.91
C VAL A 109 0.37 0.93 -8.33
N ARG A 110 1.26 1.07 -7.36
CA ARG A 110 2.66 1.44 -7.56
C ARG A 110 3.59 0.42 -6.92
N SER A 111 4.56 -0.03 -7.72
CA SER A 111 5.78 -0.69 -7.25
C SER A 111 6.95 0.32 -7.28
N GLY A 112 7.82 0.28 -8.30
CA GLY A 112 8.99 1.18 -8.41
C GLY A 112 8.70 2.60 -8.93
N GLY A 113 7.52 2.88 -9.49
CA GLY A 113 7.13 4.22 -9.93
C GLY A 113 7.86 4.77 -11.17
N HIS A 114 8.50 3.90 -11.96
CA HIS A 114 9.24 4.23 -13.19
C HIS A 114 8.37 4.31 -14.46
N ASP A 115 7.07 4.52 -14.30
CA ASP A 115 6.18 4.67 -15.44
C ASP A 115 6.38 6.02 -16.12
N HIS A 116 6.58 6.00 -17.44
CA HIS A 116 6.78 7.19 -18.25
C HIS A 116 5.49 7.99 -18.42
N GLU A 117 4.34 7.31 -18.49
CA GLU A 117 3.02 7.93 -18.67
C GLU A 117 2.30 8.21 -17.34
N GLY A 118 2.84 7.72 -16.23
CA GLY A 118 2.36 8.03 -14.88
C GLY A 118 1.07 7.33 -14.46
N GLU A 119 0.67 6.26 -15.16
CA GLU A 119 -0.45 5.37 -14.83
C GLU A 119 -0.31 4.68 -13.47
N CYS A 120 0.90 4.64 -12.91
CA CYS A 120 1.14 4.17 -11.54
C CYS A 120 0.66 5.15 -10.46
N SER A 121 0.05 6.28 -10.81
CA SER A 121 -0.48 7.29 -9.89
C SER A 121 -1.72 7.97 -10.48
N GLY A 122 -2.34 8.88 -9.73
CA GLY A 122 -3.50 9.63 -10.17
C GLY A 122 -4.05 10.56 -9.09
N THR A 123 -4.60 11.69 -9.49
CA THR A 123 -5.32 12.61 -8.59
C THR A 123 -6.66 12.01 -8.18
N ASP A 124 -7.05 12.21 -6.92
CA ASP A 124 -8.31 11.69 -6.34
C ASP A 124 -8.44 10.15 -6.42
N THR A 125 -7.29 9.46 -6.43
CA THR A 125 -7.23 7.98 -6.40
C THR A 125 -6.78 7.47 -5.04
N ILE A 126 -7.15 6.23 -4.71
CA ILE A 126 -6.45 5.46 -3.69
C ILE A 126 -5.21 4.84 -4.35
N LEU A 127 -4.04 5.28 -3.92
CA LEU A 127 -2.77 4.76 -4.40
C LEU A 127 -2.27 3.66 -3.47
N LEU A 128 -2.30 2.41 -3.93
CA LEU A 128 -1.63 1.29 -3.27
C LEU A 128 -0.14 1.31 -3.61
N ASP A 129 0.69 1.60 -2.62
CA ASP A 129 2.15 1.61 -2.74
C ASP A 129 2.73 0.33 -2.12
N LEU A 130 3.29 -0.51 -2.99
CA LEU A 130 3.85 -1.80 -2.61
C LEU A 130 5.35 -1.73 -2.29
N SER A 131 5.98 -0.55 -2.31
CA SER A 131 7.43 -0.38 -2.14
C SER A 131 8.01 -0.97 -0.84
N LYS A 132 7.17 -1.18 0.18
CA LYS A 132 7.57 -1.83 1.44
C LYS A 132 7.50 -3.37 1.37
N MET A 133 6.81 -3.94 0.38
CA MET A 133 6.83 -5.37 0.05
C MET A 133 8.01 -5.66 -0.88
N ASN A 134 9.24 -5.62 -0.36
CA ASN A 134 10.47 -5.71 -1.16
C ASN A 134 11.39 -6.88 -0.79
N MET A 135 10.87 -7.92 -0.15
CA MET A 135 11.63 -9.11 0.22
C MET A 135 11.91 -10.00 -1.00
N VAL A 136 13.10 -10.60 -1.01
CA VAL A 136 13.48 -11.67 -1.92
C VAL A 136 13.86 -12.89 -1.09
N THR A 137 13.37 -14.06 -1.47
CA THR A 137 13.68 -15.33 -0.81
C THR A 137 14.13 -16.33 -1.86
N ILE A 138 15.29 -16.95 -1.67
CA ILE A 138 15.88 -17.89 -2.61
C ILE A 138 15.93 -19.26 -1.93
N ASP A 139 15.32 -20.27 -2.55
CA ASP A 139 15.37 -21.64 -2.06
C ASP A 139 16.74 -22.28 -2.35
N GLY A 140 17.36 -22.86 -1.32
CA GLY A 140 18.62 -23.61 -1.43
C GLY A 140 19.66 -23.22 -0.37
N LYS A 141 20.64 -24.10 -0.12
CA LYS A 141 21.79 -23.78 0.77
C LYS A 141 22.76 -22.84 0.03
N ASP A 142 23.52 -22.03 0.79
CA ASP A 142 24.59 -21.11 0.34
C ASP A 142 25.80 -21.79 -0.34
N LYS A 143 25.62 -22.96 -0.94
CA LYS A 143 26.73 -23.73 -1.49
C LYS A 143 26.87 -23.48 -2.98
N LYS A 144 28.04 -22.99 -3.37
CA LYS A 144 28.66 -23.07 -4.71
C LYS A 144 28.79 -24.50 -5.28
N ALA A 145 28.10 -25.48 -4.73
CA ALA A 145 28.34 -26.90 -4.97
C ALA A 145 27.02 -27.60 -5.15
N GLU A 146 26.63 -27.73 -6.42
CA GLU A 146 26.64 -28.98 -7.18
C GLU A 146 25.64 -28.79 -8.32
N ALA A 147 26.01 -29.24 -9.52
CA ALA A 147 25.17 -29.30 -10.70
C ALA A 147 24.05 -30.35 -10.51
N ASP A 148 23.36 -30.30 -9.37
CA ASP A 148 22.24 -31.14 -9.06
C ASP A 148 21.01 -30.50 -9.70
N SER A 149 20.31 -31.28 -10.49
CA SER A 149 19.50 -30.86 -11.66
C SER A 149 18.19 -30.11 -11.32
N LYS A 150 18.08 -29.47 -10.15
CA LYS A 150 16.86 -28.83 -9.67
C LYS A 150 16.92 -27.31 -9.85
N PRO A 151 15.88 -26.69 -10.45
CA PRO A 151 15.82 -25.23 -10.53
C PRO A 151 15.77 -24.61 -9.12
N ARG A 152 16.53 -23.53 -8.92
CA ARG A 152 16.40 -22.68 -7.74
C ARG A 152 15.15 -21.82 -7.88
N LEU A 153 14.28 -21.85 -6.87
CA LEU A 153 13.10 -21.00 -6.83
C LEU A 153 13.45 -19.69 -6.14
N VAL A 154 12.96 -18.59 -6.70
CA VAL A 154 13.11 -17.26 -6.13
C VAL A 154 11.72 -16.66 -5.96
N LEU A 155 11.35 -16.33 -4.72
CA LEU A 155 10.15 -15.59 -4.38
C LEU A 155 10.50 -14.12 -4.30
N ILE A 156 9.85 -13.29 -5.10
CA ILE A 156 10.13 -11.86 -5.21
C ILE A 156 8.85 -11.12 -4.85
N GLN A 157 8.88 -10.29 -3.82
CA GLN A 157 7.75 -9.43 -3.48
C GLN A 157 7.56 -8.29 -4.51
N PRO A 158 6.33 -7.80 -4.71
CA PRO A 158 5.98 -6.93 -5.84
C PRO A 158 6.63 -5.55 -5.81
N GLY A 159 7.09 -5.08 -4.66
CA GLY A 159 7.75 -3.79 -4.47
C GLY A 159 9.27 -3.83 -4.60
N THR A 160 9.87 -4.98 -4.86
CA THR A 160 11.33 -5.12 -4.94
C THR A 160 11.89 -4.33 -6.12
N PRO A 161 12.74 -3.29 -5.89
CA PRO A 161 13.39 -2.59 -6.98
C PRO A 161 14.36 -3.52 -7.72
N PHE A 162 14.42 -3.46 -9.05
CA PHE A 162 15.32 -4.30 -9.85
C PHE A 162 16.77 -4.21 -9.39
N LYS A 163 17.26 -3.02 -9.04
CA LYS A 163 18.62 -2.83 -8.48
C LYS A 163 18.87 -3.70 -7.23
N LYS A 164 17.90 -3.80 -6.33
CA LYS A 164 17.99 -4.65 -5.14
C LYS A 164 17.99 -6.12 -5.54
N LEU A 165 17.03 -6.52 -6.38
CA LEU A 165 16.88 -7.89 -6.85
C LEU A 165 18.15 -8.42 -7.53
N THR A 166 18.73 -7.67 -8.46
CA THR A 166 19.92 -8.10 -9.20
C THR A 166 21.14 -8.21 -8.29
N THR A 167 21.26 -7.34 -7.29
CA THR A 167 22.33 -7.39 -6.28
C THR A 167 22.21 -8.66 -5.45
N GLU A 168 21.03 -8.97 -4.91
CA GLU A 168 20.79 -10.17 -4.09
C GLU A 168 20.95 -11.48 -4.88
N LEU A 169 20.54 -11.49 -6.15
CA LEU A 169 20.78 -12.65 -7.03
C LEU A 169 22.28 -12.84 -7.33
N ALA A 170 23.00 -11.76 -7.63
CA ALA A 170 24.42 -11.83 -7.93
C ALA A 170 25.25 -12.36 -6.74
N GLU A 171 24.88 -12.01 -5.51
CA GLU A 171 25.51 -12.57 -4.28
C GLU A 171 25.38 -14.09 -4.17
N LYS A 172 24.42 -14.70 -4.88
CA LYS A 172 24.16 -16.15 -4.93
C LYS A 172 24.56 -16.79 -6.26
N ASP A 173 25.36 -16.12 -7.08
CA ASP A 173 25.71 -16.54 -8.44
C ASP A 173 24.44 -16.88 -9.26
N LEU A 174 23.40 -16.06 -9.13
CA LEU A 174 22.13 -16.12 -9.87
C LEU A 174 21.95 -14.91 -10.76
N MET A 175 21.17 -15.08 -11.82
CA MET A 175 20.75 -13.98 -12.70
C MET A 175 19.35 -14.26 -13.25
N ILE A 176 18.61 -13.19 -13.53
CA ILE A 176 17.40 -13.24 -14.34
C ILE A 176 17.58 -12.31 -15.55
N PRO A 177 17.05 -12.68 -16.73
CA PRO A 177 16.95 -11.73 -17.83
C PRO A 177 16.11 -10.52 -17.38
N HIS A 178 16.64 -9.32 -17.50
CA HIS A 178 15.94 -8.08 -17.18
C HIS A 178 16.34 -6.95 -18.15
N GLY A 179 15.54 -5.89 -18.21
CA GLY A 179 15.85 -4.64 -18.92
C GLY A 179 16.63 -3.63 -18.09
#